data_AF-A0A9D9Q863-F1
#
_entry.id   AF-A0A9D9Q863-F1
#
_cell.length_a   1.000
_cell.length_b   1.000
_cell.length_c   1.000
_cell.angle_alpha   90.00
_cell.angle_beta   90.00
_cell.angle_gamma   90.00
#
_symmetry.space_group_name_H-M   'P 1'
#
loop_
_entity.id
_entity.type
_entity.pdbx_description
1 polymer ?
#
loop_
_entity_poly.entity_id
_entity_poly.type
_entity_poly.pdbx_seq_one_letter_code
_entity_poly.pdbx_strand_id
1 'polypeptide(L)'
;MKKAIISIFILLIAAGTVFVFGWVQIFVPIGKYGVLVSKTSGIDPVPITNGVFRWQWETLIPTNSELYIFTIKPETYTTNISGELPYSSEYNSIFSTNYDFSYNYDLTLSLSVKQDYLPQLVKDYAVHNDEDLKKLLSGQVQNICGDIVQFLITSEETENISIQTSLDIPKIMDGTDAVRKYPFISFNLIEVKTTKSPDLFLYKSARNSYTEYQSQTQKQFIDTAVQETQVSSEDYFLFERYRNLGKLLTEYPVLIDYFAVQQNDLIESFEKLKTVRTTNSKVE
;
A
#
# COMPACT_ATOMS: atom_id res chain seq x y z
N MET A 1 -44.49 57.43 -40.32
CA MET A 1 -45.07 56.20 -39.73
C MET A 1 -44.56 54.91 -40.39
N LYS A 2 -44.72 54.69 -41.70
CA LYS A 2 -44.26 53.45 -42.38
C LYS A 2 -42.76 53.11 -42.15
N LYS A 3 -41.86 54.09 -42.24
CA LYS A 3 -40.41 53.90 -41.99
C LYS A 3 -40.08 53.51 -40.54
N ALA A 4 -40.83 54.04 -39.57
CA ALA A 4 -40.65 53.71 -38.16
C ALA A 4 -41.12 52.29 -37.86
N ILE A 5 -42.23 51.85 -38.47
CA ILE A 5 -42.74 50.47 -38.34
C ILE A 5 -41.73 49.48 -38.93
N ILE A 6 -41.17 49.77 -40.11
CA ILE A 6 -40.14 48.92 -40.73
C ILE A 6 -38.89 48.86 -39.85
N SER A 7 -38.44 50.00 -39.30
CA SER A 7 -37.29 50.03 -38.38
C SER A 7 -37.52 49.22 -37.11
N ILE A 8 -38.72 49.31 -36.52
CA ILE A 8 -39.09 48.52 -35.33
C ILE A 8 -39.07 47.03 -35.67
N PHE A 9 -39.61 46.64 -36.83
CA PHE A 9 -39.65 45.25 -37.25
C PHE A 9 -38.24 44.66 -37.43
N ILE A 10 -37.33 45.40 -38.08
CA ILE A 10 -35.93 44.99 -38.24
C ILE A 10 -35.24 44.85 -36.88
N LEU A 11 -35.47 45.81 -35.96
CA LEU A 11 -34.89 45.76 -34.62
C LEU A 11 -35.40 44.56 -33.81
N LEU A 12 -36.68 44.23 -33.96
CA LEU A 12 -37.29 43.07 -33.30
C LEU A 12 -36.69 41.75 -33.81
N ILE A 13 -36.47 41.64 -35.13
CA ILE A 13 -35.78 40.47 -35.70
C ILE A 13 -34.34 40.39 -35.18
N ALA A 14 -33.57 41.48 -35.22
CA ALA A 14 -32.19 41.50 -34.75
C ALA A 14 -32.08 41.14 -33.26
N ALA A 15 -32.96 41.70 -32.42
CA ALA A 15 -33.02 41.38 -31.00
C ALA A 15 -33.38 39.91 -30.77
N GLY A 16 -34.36 39.38 -31.52
CA GLY A 16 -34.72 37.96 -31.47
C GLY A 16 -33.56 37.05 -31.88
N THR A 17 -32.82 37.41 -32.93
CA THR A 17 -31.63 36.65 -33.37
C THR A 17 -30.56 36.62 -32.29
N VAL A 18 -30.18 37.78 -31.74
CA VAL A 18 -29.19 37.87 -30.64
C VAL A 18 -29.67 37.08 -29.41
N PHE A 19 -30.96 37.13 -29.10
CA PHE A 19 -31.53 36.38 -28.00
C PHE A 19 -31.39 34.87 -28.20
N VAL A 20 -31.75 34.35 -29.38
CA VAL A 20 -31.66 32.92 -29.70
C VAL A 20 -30.22 32.42 -29.69
N PHE A 21 -29.27 33.16 -30.26
CA PHE A 21 -27.87 32.76 -30.25
C PHE A 21 -27.23 32.78 -28.85
N GLY A 22 -27.64 33.72 -28.00
CA GLY A 22 -27.19 33.74 -26.60
C GLY A 22 -27.89 32.71 -25.71
N TRP A 23 -28.98 32.10 -26.16
CA TRP A 23 -29.72 31.09 -25.40
C TRP A 23 -29.08 29.70 -25.53
N VAL A 24 -28.09 29.44 -24.69
CA VAL A 24 -27.23 28.25 -24.79
C VAL A 24 -27.99 26.94 -24.54
N GLN A 25 -29.01 26.97 -23.70
CA GLN A 25 -29.80 25.78 -23.33
C GLN A 25 -30.50 25.14 -24.53
N ILE A 26 -30.87 25.91 -25.56
CA ILE A 26 -31.55 25.39 -26.76
C ILE A 26 -30.70 24.35 -27.50
N PHE A 27 -29.38 24.42 -27.34
CA PHE A 27 -28.42 23.54 -28.00
C PHE A 27 -28.10 22.27 -27.19
N VAL A 28 -28.57 22.16 -25.95
CA VAL A 28 -28.37 20.97 -25.10
C VAL A 28 -29.61 20.07 -25.20
N PRO A 29 -29.49 18.81 -25.63
CA PRO A 29 -30.63 17.88 -25.66
C PRO A 29 -31.14 17.51 -24.25
N ILE A 30 -32.40 17.13 -24.16
CA ILE A 30 -33.02 16.68 -22.91
C ILE A 30 -32.25 15.46 -22.35
N GLY A 31 -31.96 15.48 -21.04
CA GLY A 31 -31.19 14.43 -20.37
C GLY A 31 -29.68 14.45 -20.63
N LYS A 32 -29.17 15.49 -21.30
CA LYS A 32 -27.74 15.74 -21.50
C LYS A 32 -27.29 17.01 -20.77
N TYR A 33 -25.98 17.13 -20.63
CA TYR A 33 -25.31 18.20 -19.89
C TYR A 33 -24.33 18.92 -20.80
N GLY A 34 -24.39 20.24 -20.83
CA GLY A 34 -23.46 21.07 -21.59
C GLY A 34 -22.35 21.64 -20.72
N VAL A 35 -21.11 21.64 -21.20
CA VAL A 35 -20.04 22.46 -20.63
C VAL A 35 -19.64 23.49 -21.68
N LEU A 36 -19.78 24.77 -21.35
CA LEU A 36 -19.36 25.85 -22.23
C LEU A 36 -17.88 26.18 -21.99
N VAL A 37 -17.11 26.18 -23.06
CA VAL A 37 -15.71 26.60 -23.05
C VAL A 37 -15.58 27.81 -23.96
N SER A 38 -15.11 28.92 -23.41
CA SER A 38 -14.94 30.18 -24.13
C SER A 38 -13.47 30.60 -24.15
N LYS A 39 -13.04 31.25 -25.23
CA LYS A 39 -11.69 31.83 -25.33
C LYS A 39 -11.53 33.05 -24.43
N THR A 40 -12.62 33.79 -24.18
CA THR A 40 -12.62 35.04 -23.40
C THR A 40 -12.75 34.83 -21.89
N SER A 41 -13.56 33.86 -21.45
CA SER A 41 -13.85 33.62 -20.02
C SER A 41 -13.36 32.26 -19.54
N GLY A 42 -12.77 31.43 -20.40
CA GLY A 42 -12.35 30.07 -20.07
C GLY A 42 -13.53 29.10 -19.95
N ILE A 43 -13.38 28.11 -19.07
CA ILE A 43 -14.38 27.06 -18.83
C ILE A 43 -15.42 27.56 -17.84
N ASP A 44 -16.68 27.42 -18.20
CA ASP A 44 -17.81 27.77 -17.37
C ASP A 44 -17.93 26.83 -16.16
N PRO A 45 -17.93 27.35 -14.92
CA PRO A 45 -17.96 26.52 -13.71
C PRO A 45 -19.29 25.79 -13.49
N VAL A 46 -20.38 26.19 -14.17
CA VAL A 46 -21.71 25.60 -13.97
C VAL A 46 -22.12 24.83 -15.21
N PRO A 47 -22.43 23.52 -15.10
CA PRO A 47 -22.93 22.74 -16.23
C PRO A 47 -24.30 23.26 -16.68
N ILE A 48 -24.50 23.31 -17.99
CA ILE A 48 -25.74 23.75 -18.63
C ILE A 48 -26.70 22.57 -18.67
N THR A 49 -27.85 22.73 -18.04
CA THR A 49 -28.91 21.71 -17.95
C THR A 49 -30.20 22.21 -18.56
N ASN A 50 -31.02 21.27 -19.03
CA ASN A 50 -32.37 21.61 -19.45
C ASN A 50 -33.26 21.92 -18.25
N GLY A 51 -34.05 22.99 -18.36
CA GLY A 51 -35.00 23.46 -17.35
C GLY A 51 -34.58 24.76 -16.66
N VAL A 52 -33.33 25.19 -16.82
CA VAL A 52 -32.82 26.44 -16.25
C VAL A 52 -32.45 27.39 -17.38
N PHE A 53 -33.20 28.48 -17.52
CA PHE A 53 -32.89 29.51 -18.50
C PHE A 53 -31.51 30.10 -18.22
N ARG A 54 -30.65 30.07 -19.25
CA ARG A 54 -29.32 30.67 -19.21
C ARG A 54 -29.00 31.34 -20.53
N TRP A 55 -28.58 32.60 -20.43
CA TRP A 55 -28.16 33.40 -21.56
C TRP A 55 -26.69 33.79 -21.39
N GLN A 56 -25.89 33.57 -22.44
CA GLN A 56 -24.47 33.92 -22.46
C GLN A 56 -24.16 34.71 -23.71
N TRP A 57 -23.47 35.83 -23.54
CA TRP A 57 -23.07 36.69 -24.64
C TRP A 57 -21.87 36.10 -25.39
N GLU A 58 -21.09 35.22 -24.75
CA GLU A 58 -19.88 34.61 -25.30
C GLU A 58 -20.16 33.79 -26.57
N THR A 59 -21.38 33.26 -26.71
CA THR A 59 -21.84 32.49 -27.88
C THR A 59 -22.22 33.38 -29.08
N LEU A 60 -22.37 34.69 -28.87
CA LEU A 60 -22.67 35.65 -29.94
C LEU A 60 -21.48 35.91 -30.85
N ILE A 61 -20.25 35.71 -30.34
CA ILE A 61 -19.02 35.91 -31.08
C ILE A 61 -18.67 34.59 -31.79
N PRO A 62 -18.66 34.54 -33.14
CA PRO A 62 -18.33 33.32 -33.86
C PRO A 62 -16.98 32.76 -33.42
N THR A 63 -16.89 31.44 -33.23
CA THR A 63 -15.67 30.71 -32.81
C THR A 63 -15.12 31.05 -31.42
N ASN A 64 -15.79 31.91 -30.65
CA ASN A 64 -15.34 32.27 -29.31
C ASN A 64 -15.68 31.19 -28.28
N SER A 65 -16.79 30.47 -28.48
CA SER A 65 -17.27 29.45 -27.56
C SER A 65 -17.50 28.11 -28.24
N GLU A 66 -17.18 27.03 -27.53
CA GLU A 66 -17.52 25.66 -27.87
C GLU A 66 -18.39 25.06 -26.75
N LEU A 67 -19.40 24.30 -27.14
CA LEU A 67 -20.31 23.61 -26.23
C LEU A 67 -20.03 22.11 -26.32
N TYR A 68 -19.45 21.54 -25.26
CA TYR A 68 -19.28 20.10 -25.13
C TYR A 68 -20.52 19.50 -24.49
N ILE A 69 -21.10 18.46 -25.10
CA ILE A 69 -22.36 17.86 -24.67
C ILE A 69 -22.06 16.44 -24.19
N PHE A 70 -22.40 16.18 -22.93
CA PHE A 70 -22.16 14.93 -22.24
C PHE A 70 -23.45 14.17 -21.93
N THR A 71 -23.39 12.86 -22.06
CA THR A 71 -24.47 11.94 -21.68
C THR A 71 -24.08 11.21 -20.41
N ILE A 72 -24.62 11.62 -19.26
CA ILE A 72 -24.37 10.92 -17.99
C ILE A 72 -25.25 9.67 -17.95
N LYS A 73 -24.64 8.50 -18.12
CA LYS A 73 -25.27 7.20 -17.95
C LYS A 73 -24.43 6.34 -17.02
N PRO A 74 -25.06 5.52 -16.15
CA PRO A 74 -24.34 4.53 -15.39
C PRO A 74 -23.73 3.51 -16.35
N GLU A 75 -22.44 3.27 -16.21
CA GLU A 75 -21.71 2.27 -16.95
C GLU A 75 -21.28 1.14 -16.03
N THR A 76 -21.51 -0.07 -16.50
CA THR A 76 -21.19 -1.28 -15.74
C THR A 76 -19.86 -1.85 -16.20
N TYR A 77 -18.97 -2.07 -15.24
CA TYR A 77 -17.65 -2.64 -15.42
C TYR A 77 -17.54 -3.92 -14.60
N THR A 78 -17.09 -5.00 -15.22
CA THR A 78 -16.80 -6.26 -14.53
C THR A 78 -15.32 -6.55 -14.62
N THR A 79 -14.67 -6.72 -13.47
CA THR A 79 -13.23 -6.98 -13.38
C THR A 79 -12.96 -8.13 -12.42
N ASN A 80 -12.09 -9.04 -12.83
CA ASN A 80 -11.53 -10.06 -11.96
C ASN A 80 -10.24 -9.55 -11.35
N ILE A 81 -10.14 -9.57 -10.02
CA ILE A 81 -8.91 -9.30 -9.29
C ILE A 81 -8.50 -10.58 -8.57
N SER A 82 -7.33 -11.08 -8.93
CA SER A 82 -6.68 -12.20 -8.27
C SER A 82 -5.29 -11.81 -7.78
N GLY A 83 -4.87 -12.44 -6.70
CA GLY A 83 -3.56 -12.21 -6.11
C GLY A 83 -3.29 -13.16 -4.96
N GLU A 84 -2.17 -12.93 -4.28
CA GLU A 84 -1.77 -13.68 -3.11
C GLU A 84 -1.48 -12.71 -1.97
N LEU A 85 -1.80 -13.10 -0.74
CA LEU A 85 -1.47 -12.25 0.41
C LEU A 85 0.06 -12.05 0.50
N PRO A 86 0.52 -10.87 0.96
CA PRO A 86 1.96 -10.59 1.06
C PRO A 86 2.69 -11.63 1.92
N TYR A 87 3.93 -11.96 1.56
CA TYR A 87 4.79 -12.89 2.32
C TYR A 87 4.24 -14.31 2.51
N SER A 88 3.27 -14.72 1.69
CA SER A 88 2.69 -16.06 1.74
C SER A 88 3.73 -17.17 1.60
N SER A 89 4.72 -16.98 0.71
CA SER A 89 5.76 -17.97 0.45
C SER A 89 6.71 -18.14 1.64
N GLU A 90 7.04 -17.04 2.31
CA GLU A 90 7.90 -16.96 3.47
C GLU A 90 7.21 -17.56 4.69
N TYR A 91 5.90 -17.30 4.85
CA TYR A 91 5.12 -17.91 5.92
C TYR A 91 4.98 -19.41 5.72
N ASN A 92 4.73 -19.87 4.50
CA ASN A 92 4.68 -21.30 4.18
C ASN A 92 6.02 -22.01 4.43
N SER A 93 7.16 -21.32 4.37
CA SER A 93 8.47 -21.96 4.61
C SER A 93 8.65 -22.48 6.04
N ILE A 94 7.89 -21.96 7.02
CA ILE A 94 7.96 -22.39 8.42
C ILE A 94 7.02 -23.58 8.68
N PHE A 95 5.93 -23.71 7.91
CA PHE A 95 4.95 -24.76 8.10
C PHE A 95 5.28 -25.98 7.24
N SER A 96 5.07 -27.18 7.80
CA SER A 96 5.18 -28.42 7.00
C SER A 96 4.02 -28.60 6.02
N THR A 97 2.98 -27.76 6.10
CA THR A 97 1.82 -27.75 5.22
C THR A 97 1.81 -26.45 4.43
N ASN A 98 1.69 -26.55 3.10
CA ASN A 98 1.51 -25.39 2.24
C ASN A 98 0.08 -24.88 2.36
N TYR A 99 -0.09 -23.74 3.02
CA TYR A 99 -1.37 -23.05 3.08
C TYR A 99 -1.55 -22.18 1.84
N ASP A 100 -2.79 -22.14 1.34
CA ASP A 100 -3.14 -21.37 0.17
C ASP A 100 -3.71 -20.01 0.59
N PHE A 101 -2.91 -18.96 0.44
CA PHE A 101 -3.28 -17.58 0.76
C PHE A 101 -3.67 -16.77 -0.49
N SER A 102 -4.05 -17.44 -1.57
CA SER A 102 -4.52 -16.76 -2.77
C SER A 102 -5.98 -16.32 -2.65
N TYR A 103 -6.27 -15.17 -3.25
CA TYR A 103 -7.60 -14.57 -3.29
C TYR A 103 -8.04 -14.34 -4.74
N ASN A 104 -9.35 -14.44 -4.96
CA ASN A 104 -9.97 -14.19 -6.26
C ASN A 104 -11.37 -13.59 -6.06
N TYR A 105 -11.51 -12.31 -6.45
CA TYR A 105 -12.74 -11.54 -6.39
C TYR A 105 -13.16 -11.11 -7.79
N ASP A 106 -14.41 -11.43 -8.13
CA ASP A 106 -15.11 -10.89 -9.29
C ASP A 106 -15.92 -9.68 -8.83
N LEU A 107 -15.55 -8.50 -9.31
CA LEU A 107 -16.19 -7.23 -8.97
C LEU A 107 -17.02 -6.74 -10.16
N THR A 108 -18.26 -6.36 -9.89
CA THR A 108 -19.11 -5.64 -10.84
C THR A 108 -19.46 -4.27 -10.25
N LEU A 109 -19.02 -3.22 -10.93
CA LEU A 109 -19.23 -1.83 -10.54
C LEU A 109 -20.15 -1.14 -11.55
N SER A 110 -21.15 -0.42 -11.07
CA SER A 110 -21.91 0.53 -11.88
C SER A 110 -21.53 1.95 -11.46
N LEU A 111 -20.85 2.67 -12.35
CA LEU A 111 -20.29 4.00 -12.10
C LEU A 111 -20.96 5.05 -12.99
N SER A 112 -21.24 6.21 -12.42
CA SER A 112 -21.66 7.39 -13.18
C SER A 112 -20.86 8.62 -12.76
N VAL A 113 -20.85 9.66 -13.59
CA VAL A 113 -20.16 10.91 -13.29
C VAL A 113 -21.14 11.91 -12.71
N LYS A 114 -20.72 12.65 -11.68
CA LYS A 114 -21.52 13.74 -11.11
C LYS A 114 -21.52 14.94 -12.05
N GLN A 115 -22.71 15.44 -12.37
CA GLN A 115 -22.89 16.58 -13.27
C GLN A 115 -22.07 17.82 -12.88
N ASP A 116 -21.96 18.11 -11.59
CA ASP A 116 -21.31 19.33 -11.06
C ASP A 116 -19.80 19.33 -11.29
N TYR A 117 -19.20 18.15 -11.50
CA TYR A 117 -17.78 17.99 -11.73
C TYR A 117 -17.41 17.97 -13.23
N LEU A 118 -18.39 17.98 -14.15
CA LEU A 118 -18.11 17.99 -15.59
C LEU A 118 -17.18 19.14 -16.01
N PRO A 119 -17.40 20.40 -15.58
CA PRO A 119 -16.49 21.50 -15.92
C PRO A 119 -15.05 21.26 -15.45
N GLN A 120 -14.88 20.67 -14.27
CA GLN A 120 -13.57 20.34 -13.73
C GLN A 120 -12.91 19.22 -14.55
N LEU A 121 -13.66 18.22 -14.98
CA LEU A 121 -13.14 17.14 -15.83
C LEU A 121 -12.66 17.65 -17.20
N VAL A 122 -13.40 18.61 -17.81
CA VAL A 122 -12.94 19.26 -19.04
C VAL A 122 -11.63 20.02 -18.80
N LYS A 123 -11.49 20.68 -17.65
CA LYS A 123 -10.32 21.47 -17.29
C LYS A 123 -9.08 20.60 -17.00
N ASP A 124 -9.23 19.61 -16.14
CA ASP A 124 -8.10 18.86 -15.56
C ASP A 124 -7.68 17.69 -16.46
N TYR A 125 -8.62 17.10 -17.21
CA TYR A 125 -8.41 15.88 -17.99
C TYR A 125 -8.67 16.04 -19.50
N ALA A 126 -8.95 17.25 -19.97
CA ALA A 126 -9.23 17.54 -21.39
C ALA A 126 -10.29 16.62 -22.01
N VAL A 127 -11.36 16.35 -21.24
CA VAL A 127 -12.48 15.52 -21.68
C VAL A 127 -13.39 16.37 -22.57
N HIS A 128 -13.53 16.02 -23.85
CA HIS A 128 -14.33 16.80 -24.80
C HIS A 128 -15.59 16.08 -25.27
N ASN A 129 -15.63 14.76 -25.16
CA ASN A 129 -16.75 13.95 -25.63
C ASN A 129 -17.07 12.78 -24.66
N ASP A 130 -18.15 12.05 -24.98
CA ASP A 130 -18.59 10.88 -24.21
C ASP A 130 -17.54 9.74 -24.23
N GLU A 131 -16.71 9.61 -25.28
CA GLU A 131 -15.67 8.57 -25.38
C GLU A 131 -14.48 8.84 -24.45
N ASP A 132 -14.06 10.10 -24.35
CA ASP A 132 -13.02 10.57 -23.43
C ASP A 132 -13.44 10.32 -21.99
N LEU A 133 -14.73 10.54 -21.68
CA LEU A 133 -15.30 10.28 -20.36
C LEU A 133 -15.23 8.78 -20.01
N LYS A 134 -15.62 7.91 -20.95
CA LYS A 134 -15.51 6.45 -20.81
C LYS A 134 -14.07 5.98 -20.63
N LYS A 135 -13.15 6.59 -21.37
CA LYS A 135 -11.72 6.27 -21.27
C LYS A 135 -11.17 6.66 -19.91
N LEU A 136 -11.58 7.80 -19.38
CA LEU A 136 -11.19 8.24 -18.04
C LEU A 136 -11.76 7.32 -16.97
N LEU A 137 -13.04 6.96 -17.04
CA LEU A 137 -13.67 6.02 -16.11
C LEU A 137 -12.98 4.66 -16.15
N SER A 138 -12.83 4.05 -17.32
CA SER A 138 -12.16 2.75 -17.46
C SER A 138 -10.72 2.75 -16.96
N GLY A 139 -9.98 3.86 -17.11
CA GLY A 139 -8.65 4.03 -16.54
C GLY A 139 -8.61 4.07 -15.00
N GLN A 140 -9.69 4.51 -14.35
CA GLN A 140 -9.79 4.56 -12.89
C GLN A 140 -10.39 3.29 -12.28
N VAL A 141 -11.17 2.51 -13.05
CA VAL A 141 -11.84 1.29 -12.58
C VAL A 141 -10.86 0.32 -11.92
N GLN A 142 -9.69 0.07 -12.50
CA GLN A 142 -8.74 -0.88 -11.92
C GLN A 142 -8.22 -0.44 -10.54
N ASN A 143 -7.95 0.86 -10.36
CA ASN A 143 -7.51 1.41 -9.09
C ASN A 143 -8.62 1.35 -8.04
N ILE A 144 -9.85 1.71 -8.44
CA ILE A 144 -11.05 1.64 -7.60
C ILE A 144 -11.29 0.20 -7.13
N CYS A 145 -11.25 -0.76 -8.07
CA CYS A 145 -11.41 -2.17 -7.75
C CYS A 145 -10.30 -2.67 -6.81
N GLY A 146 -9.05 -2.24 -7.01
CA GLY A 146 -7.93 -2.55 -6.12
C GLY A 146 -8.14 -2.03 -4.69
N ASP A 147 -8.56 -0.77 -4.56
CA ASP A 147 -8.91 -0.15 -3.26
C ASP A 147 -10.06 -0.90 -2.56
N ILE A 148 -11.09 -1.30 -3.32
CA ILE A 148 -12.21 -2.10 -2.79
C ILE A 148 -11.72 -3.46 -2.30
N VAL A 149 -10.90 -4.19 -3.07
CA VAL A 149 -10.35 -5.49 -2.64
C VAL A 149 -9.48 -5.33 -1.39
N GLN A 150 -8.65 -4.28 -1.33
CA GLN A 150 -7.83 -4.01 -0.17
C GLN A 150 -8.68 -3.75 1.07
N PHE A 151 -9.76 -2.96 0.94
CA PHE A 151 -10.71 -2.75 2.01
C PHE A 151 -11.35 -4.06 2.45
N LEU A 152 -11.82 -4.89 1.51
CA LEU A 152 -12.41 -6.19 1.81
C LEU A 152 -11.42 -7.08 2.58
N ILE A 153 -10.18 -7.22 2.13
CA ILE A 153 -9.15 -8.02 2.81
C ILE A 153 -8.82 -7.48 4.21
N THR A 154 -8.88 -6.16 4.42
CA THR A 154 -8.54 -5.54 5.70
C THR A 154 -9.72 -5.57 6.68
N SER A 155 -10.95 -5.50 6.16
CA SER A 155 -12.16 -5.54 6.96
C SER A 155 -12.39 -6.92 7.54
N GLU A 156 -12.58 -7.01 8.86
CA GLU A 156 -12.83 -8.27 9.57
C GLU A 156 -14.19 -8.92 9.21
N GLU A 157 -15.01 -8.24 8.40
CA GLU A 157 -16.32 -8.74 7.92
C GLU A 157 -16.21 -9.82 6.82
N THR A 158 -15.00 -10.18 6.36
CA THR A 158 -14.79 -11.24 5.35
C THR A 158 -15.33 -12.61 5.76
N GLU A 159 -15.56 -12.86 7.04
CA GLU A 159 -16.12 -14.13 7.53
C GLU A 159 -17.54 -14.40 7.01
N ASN A 160 -18.29 -13.36 6.60
CA ASN A 160 -19.68 -13.48 6.16
C ASN A 160 -19.94 -13.09 4.70
N ILE A 161 -18.91 -12.87 3.89
CA ILE A 161 -19.10 -12.58 2.45
C ILE A 161 -19.51 -13.88 1.75
N SER A 162 -20.82 -14.13 1.78
CA SER A 162 -21.46 -15.19 1.01
C SER A 162 -21.25 -14.94 -0.48
N ILE A 163 -21.30 -16.03 -1.25
CA ILE A 163 -20.91 -16.18 -2.67
C ILE A 163 -21.41 -15.06 -3.61
N GLN A 164 -22.45 -14.32 -3.24
CA GLN A 164 -22.87 -13.06 -3.89
C GLN A 164 -23.46 -12.12 -2.83
N THR A 165 -22.77 -11.03 -2.52
CA THR A 165 -23.30 -10.00 -1.60
C THR A 165 -23.25 -8.64 -2.29
N SER A 166 -24.41 -7.98 -2.39
CA SER A 166 -24.45 -6.54 -2.64
C SER A 166 -23.96 -5.85 -1.37
N LEU A 167 -22.79 -5.21 -1.43
CA LEU A 167 -22.25 -4.52 -0.26
C LEU A 167 -22.87 -3.12 -0.12
N ASP A 168 -23.01 -2.67 1.13
CA ASP A 168 -23.41 -1.30 1.44
C ASP A 168 -22.34 -0.31 0.95
N ILE A 169 -22.67 0.37 -0.14
CA ILE A 169 -21.81 1.39 -0.78
C ILE A 169 -21.29 2.42 0.25
N PRO A 170 -22.08 2.96 1.19
CA PRO A 170 -21.58 3.94 2.15
C PRO A 170 -20.42 3.41 3.01
N LYS A 171 -20.48 2.15 3.46
CA LYS A 171 -19.44 1.55 4.29
C LYS A 171 -18.13 1.36 3.54
N ILE A 172 -18.21 0.91 2.28
CA ILE A 172 -17.02 0.79 1.42
C ILE A 172 -16.43 2.17 1.17
N MET A 173 -17.27 3.16 0.89
CA MET A 173 -16.83 4.52 0.60
C MET A 173 -16.15 5.21 1.78
N ASP A 174 -16.66 4.99 2.99
CA ASP A 174 -16.02 5.48 4.23
C ASP A 174 -14.70 4.74 4.51
N GLY A 175 -14.66 3.43 4.26
CA GLY A 175 -13.48 2.59 4.51
C GLY A 175 -12.34 2.71 3.48
N THR A 176 -12.64 3.14 2.25
CA THR A 176 -11.66 3.29 1.16
C THR A 176 -11.19 4.73 0.94
N ASP A 177 -11.72 5.71 1.71
CA ASP A 177 -11.58 7.14 1.41
C ASP A 177 -11.97 7.49 -0.04
N ALA A 178 -12.75 6.64 -0.71
CA ALA A 178 -13.06 6.78 -2.14
C ALA A 178 -13.83 8.06 -2.44
N VAL A 179 -14.59 8.59 -1.47
CA VAL A 179 -15.25 9.90 -1.59
C VAL A 179 -14.24 11.04 -1.77
N ARG A 180 -13.06 10.95 -1.13
CA ARG A 180 -11.98 11.93 -1.25
C ARG A 180 -11.13 11.70 -2.49
N LYS A 181 -10.83 10.45 -2.81
CA LYS A 181 -9.99 10.10 -3.97
C LYS A 181 -10.72 10.29 -5.31
N TYR A 182 -12.02 10.01 -5.34
CA TYR A 182 -12.85 10.02 -6.55
C TYR A 182 -14.11 10.89 -6.39
N PRO A 183 -13.97 12.21 -6.11
CA PRO A 183 -15.11 13.08 -5.81
C PRO A 183 -16.09 13.23 -6.97
N PHE A 184 -15.60 13.10 -8.21
CA PHE A 184 -16.36 13.22 -9.45
C PHE A 184 -17.15 11.97 -9.84
N ILE A 185 -16.91 10.83 -9.18
CA ILE A 185 -17.59 9.56 -9.45
C ILE A 185 -18.76 9.38 -8.49
N SER A 186 -19.87 8.88 -9.01
CA SER A 186 -21.03 8.41 -8.26
C SER A 186 -21.13 6.90 -8.43
N PHE A 187 -21.12 6.19 -7.30
CA PHE A 187 -21.25 4.74 -7.26
C PHE A 187 -22.73 4.37 -7.18
N ASN A 188 -23.24 3.67 -8.20
CA ASN A 188 -24.64 3.26 -8.26
C ASN A 188 -24.82 1.84 -7.72
N LEU A 189 -23.89 0.95 -8.03
CA LEU A 189 -23.93 -0.46 -7.64
C LEU A 189 -22.51 -0.99 -7.45
N ILE A 190 -22.29 -1.73 -6.37
CA ILE A 190 -21.07 -2.48 -6.11
C ILE A 190 -21.49 -3.90 -5.75
N GLU A 191 -21.23 -4.83 -6.65
CA GLU A 191 -21.45 -6.25 -6.44
C GLU A 191 -20.11 -6.97 -6.37
N VAL A 192 -19.96 -7.80 -5.34
CA VAL A 192 -18.76 -8.60 -5.13
C VAL A 192 -19.18 -10.05 -5.12
N LYS A 193 -18.59 -10.80 -6.06
CA LYS A 193 -18.71 -12.24 -6.14
C LYS A 193 -17.34 -12.82 -5.79
N THR A 194 -17.28 -13.47 -4.64
CA THR A 194 -16.05 -14.10 -4.17
C THR A 194 -15.98 -15.50 -4.74
N THR A 195 -14.96 -15.77 -5.56
CA THR A 195 -14.67 -17.12 -6.05
C THR A 195 -13.72 -17.84 -5.09
N LYS A 196 -12.80 -17.09 -4.47
CA LYS A 196 -11.86 -17.62 -3.47
C LYS A 196 -11.49 -16.55 -2.45
N SER A 197 -11.80 -16.80 -1.18
CA SER A 197 -11.39 -15.92 -0.06
C SER A 197 -10.25 -16.58 0.71
N PRO A 198 -9.16 -15.87 1.00
CA PRO A 198 -8.10 -16.39 1.85
C PRO A 198 -8.59 -16.41 3.30
N ASP A 199 -8.14 -17.40 4.07
CA ASP A 199 -8.38 -17.44 5.51
C ASP A 199 -7.44 -16.43 6.21
N LEU A 200 -8.00 -15.27 6.57
CA LEU A 200 -7.25 -14.21 7.24
C LEU A 200 -6.83 -14.58 8.65
N PHE A 201 -7.58 -15.44 9.35
CA PHE A 201 -7.22 -15.88 10.69
C PHE A 201 -5.97 -16.75 10.63
N LEU A 202 -5.94 -17.68 9.67
CA LEU A 202 -4.78 -18.52 9.41
C LEU A 202 -3.58 -17.67 8.97
N TYR A 203 -3.78 -16.68 8.11
CA TYR A 203 -2.71 -15.77 7.69
C TYR A 203 -2.14 -14.95 8.84
N LYS A 204 -2.99 -14.36 9.70
CA LYS A 204 -2.57 -13.63 10.91
C LYS A 204 -1.79 -14.55 11.86
N SER A 205 -2.25 -15.79 12.04
CA SER A 205 -1.58 -16.80 12.87
C SER A 205 -0.21 -17.20 12.30
N ALA A 206 -0.12 -17.35 10.99
CA ALA A 206 1.12 -17.63 10.27
C ALA A 206 2.14 -16.49 10.43
N ARG A 207 1.72 -15.24 10.25
CA ARG A 207 2.54 -14.05 10.47
C ARG A 207 3.08 -13.96 11.90
N ASN A 208 2.23 -14.21 12.89
CA ASN A 208 2.64 -14.17 14.29
C ASN A 208 3.67 -15.27 14.60
N SER A 209 3.44 -16.48 14.10
CA SER A 209 4.38 -17.61 14.25
C SER A 209 5.74 -17.32 13.59
N TYR A 210 5.72 -16.71 12.40
CA TYR A 210 6.94 -16.27 11.72
C TYR A 210 7.72 -15.23 12.52
N THR A 211 7.00 -14.24 13.08
CA THR A 211 7.60 -13.18 13.90
C THR A 211 8.23 -13.76 15.16
N GLU A 212 7.56 -14.71 15.81
CA GLU A 212 8.10 -15.40 16.99
C GLU A 212 9.33 -16.24 16.62
N TYR A 213 9.27 -17.00 15.53
CA TYR A 213 10.42 -17.79 15.05
C TYR A 213 11.65 -16.92 14.77
N GLN A 214 11.48 -15.76 14.13
CA GLN A 214 12.57 -14.81 13.88
C GLN A 214 13.15 -14.26 15.19
N SER A 215 12.29 -13.90 16.15
CA SER A 215 12.71 -13.43 17.48
C SER A 215 13.53 -14.49 18.23
N GLN A 216 13.09 -15.76 18.21
CA GLN A 216 13.81 -16.86 18.85
C GLN A 216 15.15 -17.15 18.16
N THR A 217 15.18 -17.15 16.83
CA THR A 217 16.40 -17.35 16.05
C THR A 217 17.42 -16.24 16.33
N GLN A 218 16.96 -14.98 16.40
CA GLN A 218 17.81 -13.84 16.72
C GLN A 218 18.37 -13.93 18.14
N LYS A 219 17.55 -14.34 19.13
CA LYS A 219 18.02 -14.57 20.50
C LYS A 219 19.07 -15.67 20.56
N GLN A 220 18.83 -16.82 19.94
CA GLN A 220 19.80 -17.91 19.89
C GLN A 220 21.11 -17.50 19.22
N PHE A 221 21.05 -16.69 18.16
CA PHE A 221 22.24 -16.16 17.50
C PHE A 221 23.03 -15.22 18.42
N ILE A 222 22.35 -14.31 19.14
CA ILE A 222 22.99 -13.42 20.11
C ILE A 222 23.60 -14.22 21.25
N ASP A 223 22.86 -15.17 21.83
CA ASP A 223 23.35 -16.00 22.94
C ASP A 223 24.58 -16.81 22.52
N THR A 224 24.59 -17.37 21.31
CA THR A 224 25.75 -18.09 20.75
C THR A 224 26.93 -17.13 20.51
N ALA A 225 26.69 -15.95 19.94
CA ALA A 225 27.73 -14.95 19.72
C ALA A 225 28.33 -14.43 21.04
N VAL A 226 27.52 -14.26 22.09
CA VAL A 226 27.96 -13.91 23.45
C VAL A 226 28.79 -15.04 24.05
N GLN A 227 28.36 -16.29 23.91
CA GLN A 227 29.15 -17.45 24.36
C GLN A 227 30.50 -17.53 23.63
N GLU A 228 30.52 -17.37 22.30
CA GLU A 228 31.75 -17.39 21.51
C GLU A 228 32.68 -16.22 21.86
N THR A 229 32.16 -15.00 22.07
CA THR A 229 32.97 -13.87 22.53
C THR A 229 33.49 -14.06 23.95
N GLN A 230 32.70 -14.68 24.84
CA GLN A 230 33.16 -15.00 26.18
C GLN A 230 34.27 -16.06 26.15
N VAL A 231 34.08 -17.15 25.41
CA VAL A 231 35.10 -18.21 25.22
C VAL A 231 36.37 -17.63 24.58
N SER A 232 36.23 -16.82 23.52
CA SER A 232 37.38 -16.18 22.86
C SER A 232 38.11 -15.19 23.77
N SER A 233 37.38 -14.49 24.64
CA SER A 233 37.98 -13.60 25.64
C SER A 233 38.72 -14.39 26.73
N GLU A 234 38.14 -15.49 27.22
CA GLU A 234 38.77 -16.39 28.18
C GLU A 234 40.07 -16.99 27.64
N ASP A 235 40.07 -17.45 26.39
CA ASP A 235 41.27 -17.97 25.71
C ASP A 235 42.36 -16.91 25.54
N TYR A 236 41.98 -15.66 25.23
CA TYR A 236 42.91 -14.54 25.13
C TYR A 236 43.58 -14.23 26.49
N PHE A 237 42.82 -14.21 27.58
CA PHE A 237 43.38 -13.98 28.92
C PHE A 237 44.30 -15.11 29.37
N LEU A 238 43.98 -16.37 29.03
CA LEU A 238 44.87 -17.51 29.27
C LEU A 238 46.18 -17.35 28.50
N PHE A 239 46.11 -16.98 27.22
CA PHE A 239 47.31 -16.76 26.40
C PHE A 239 48.19 -15.64 26.94
N GLU A 240 47.63 -14.49 27.32
CA GLU A 240 48.39 -13.39 27.92
C GLU A 240 49.01 -13.78 29.26
N ARG A 241 48.31 -14.57 30.09
CA ARG A 241 48.87 -15.10 31.33
C ARG A 241 50.07 -16.03 31.06
N TYR A 242 49.99 -16.93 30.08
CA TYR A 242 51.12 -17.78 29.69
C TYR A 242 52.28 -16.99 29.11
N ARG A 243 51.99 -15.96 28.29
CA ARG A 243 53.00 -15.06 27.73
C ARG A 243 53.73 -14.28 28.81
N ASN A 244 53.00 -13.77 29.80
CA ASN A 244 53.59 -13.06 30.94
C ASN A 244 54.40 -14.00 31.83
N LEU A 245 53.96 -15.25 32.02
CA LEU A 245 54.76 -16.30 32.65
C LEU A 245 56.06 -16.59 31.87
N GLY A 246 55.98 -16.75 30.55
CA GLY A 246 57.15 -16.96 29.71
C GLY A 246 58.13 -15.79 29.77
N LYS A 247 57.63 -14.54 29.76
CA LYS A 247 58.45 -13.34 29.98
C LYS A 247 59.10 -13.34 31.36
N LEU A 248 58.35 -13.61 32.43
CA LEU A 248 58.87 -13.70 33.79
C LEU A 248 59.98 -14.74 33.92
N LEU A 249 59.80 -15.91 33.31
CA LEU A 249 60.82 -16.97 33.31
C LEU A 249 62.07 -16.58 32.49
N THR A 250 61.90 -15.74 31.47
CA THR A 250 63.00 -15.24 30.64
C THR A 250 63.75 -14.09 31.32
N GLU A 251 63.04 -13.19 32.00
CA GLU A 251 63.60 -12.05 32.73
C GLU A 251 64.28 -12.48 34.04
N TYR A 252 63.79 -13.56 34.66
CA TYR A 252 64.35 -14.14 35.88
C TYR A 252 64.72 -15.61 35.67
N PRO A 253 65.79 -15.91 34.93
CA PRO A 253 66.23 -17.29 34.70
C PRO A 253 66.65 -18.00 36.00
N VAL A 254 66.99 -17.25 37.05
CA VAL A 254 67.25 -17.77 38.41
C VAL A 254 66.02 -18.48 38.99
N LEU A 255 64.79 -18.11 38.56
CA LEU A 255 63.57 -18.82 38.94
C LEU A 255 63.47 -20.18 38.24
N ILE A 256 64.00 -20.33 37.02
CA ILE A 256 64.09 -21.64 36.35
C ILE A 256 65.02 -22.55 37.14
N ASP A 257 66.18 -22.03 37.56
CA ASP A 257 67.11 -22.77 38.41
C ASP A 257 66.49 -23.08 39.78
N TYR A 258 65.70 -22.17 40.37
CA TYR A 258 65.01 -22.42 41.64
C TYR A 258 63.90 -23.47 41.50
N PHE A 259 63.10 -23.45 40.43
CA PHE A 259 62.09 -24.47 40.17
C PHE A 259 62.72 -25.82 39.79
N ALA A 260 63.84 -25.82 39.07
CA ALA A 260 64.62 -27.03 38.76
C ALA A 260 65.28 -27.61 40.02
N VAL A 261 65.84 -26.77 40.89
CA VAL A 261 66.39 -27.15 42.20
C VAL A 261 65.28 -27.67 43.11
N GLN A 262 64.11 -27.02 43.16
CA GLN A 262 62.98 -27.50 43.96
C GLN A 262 62.41 -28.83 43.45
N GLN A 263 62.43 -29.08 42.13
CA GLN A 263 62.05 -30.37 41.56
C GLN A 263 63.11 -31.45 41.87
N ASN A 264 64.40 -31.11 41.86
CA ASN A 264 65.48 -32.01 42.27
C ASN A 264 65.47 -32.30 43.78
N ASP A 265 65.17 -31.31 44.62
CA ASP A 265 65.08 -31.41 46.07
C ASP A 265 63.81 -32.19 46.50
N LEU A 266 62.74 -32.12 45.71
CA LEU A 266 61.56 -32.99 45.82
C LEU A 266 61.87 -34.45 45.45
N ILE A 267 62.71 -34.70 44.44
CA ILE A 267 63.15 -36.05 44.07
C ILE A 267 64.13 -36.62 45.13
N GLU A 268 65.06 -35.81 45.63
CA GLU A 268 65.99 -36.18 46.71
C GLU A 268 65.27 -36.45 48.05
N SER A 269 64.26 -35.65 48.39
CA SER A 269 63.44 -35.89 49.59
C SER A 269 62.52 -37.09 49.44
N PHE A 270 62.04 -37.42 48.23
CA PHE A 270 61.36 -38.69 47.96
C PHE A 270 62.29 -39.92 48.06
N GLU A 271 63.56 -39.82 47.65
CA GLU A 271 64.54 -40.91 47.83
C GLU A 271 64.99 -41.08 49.29
N LYS A 272 65.16 -39.99 50.04
CA LYS A 272 65.42 -40.02 51.50
C LYS A 272 64.22 -40.59 52.27
N LEU A 273 62.99 -40.30 51.86
CA LEU A 273 61.80 -40.92 52.45
C LEU A 273 61.67 -42.42 52.08
N LYS A 274 62.20 -42.85 50.93
CA LYS A 274 62.21 -44.27 50.52
C LYS A 274 63.23 -45.10 51.30
N THR A 275 64.38 -44.52 51.64
CA THR A 275 65.45 -45.18 52.44
C THR A 275 65.16 -45.23 53.94
N VAL A 276 64.48 -44.23 54.49
CA VAL A 276 63.97 -44.24 55.88
C VAL A 276 62.84 -45.28 56.05
N ARG A 277 62.05 -45.54 55.00
CA ARG A 277 60.97 -46.54 55.04
C ARG A 277 61.46 -47.99 54.98
N THR A 278 62.66 -48.27 54.46
CA THR A 278 63.27 -49.61 54.45
C THR A 278 64.06 -49.93 55.73
N THR A 279 64.40 -48.95 56.57
CA THR A 279 65.04 -49.20 57.88
C THR A 279 64.02 -49.45 59.00
N ASN A 280 62.80 -48.94 58.88
CA ASN A 280 61.70 -49.17 59.84
C ASN A 280 60.83 -50.41 59.54
N SER A 281 61.28 -51.35 58.70
CA SER A 281 60.62 -52.66 58.51
C SER A 281 61.44 -53.84 59.06
N LYS A 282 62.44 -53.58 59.91
CA LYS A 282 63.23 -54.60 60.63
C LYS A 282 63.56 -54.18 62.07
N VAL A 283 62.60 -53.68 62.84
CA VAL A 283 62.59 -53.82 64.31
C VAL A 283 61.14 -53.84 64.77
N GLU A 284 60.77 -54.98 65.36
CA GLU A 284 59.56 -55.32 66.14
C GLU A 284 58.19 -55.32 65.44
#